data_AF-A0A944AGP6-F1
#
_entry.id   AF-A0A944AGP6-F1
#
_cell.length_a   1.000
_cell.length_b   1.000
_cell.length_c   1.000
_cell.angle_alpha   90.00
_cell.angle_beta   90.00
_cell.angle_gamma   90.00
#
_symmetry.space_group_name_H-M   'P 1'
#
loop_
_entity.id
_entity.type
_entity.pdbx_description
1 polymer ?
#
loop_
_entity_poly.entity_id
_entity_poly.type
_entity_poly.pdbx_seq_one_letter_code
_entity_poly.pdbx_strand_id
1 'polypeptide(L)'
;MSKYTKFVKILMWVLLGVGAGIVVWGAAIKGLPATPADDGAAVEVILYWAYALVALAVASIVVLGLYTTAAQKGIKGILKLLGVVVGACVVVGGAYLLAKFQGGNIVLANGATPSDSDILITNTVLNLTYLLCGLAVVSILFSAIYTSVRK
;
A
#
# COMPACT_ATOMS: atom_id res chain seq x y z
N MET A 1 24.03 -5.89 16.36
CA MET A 1 22.80 -5.27 15.80
C MET A 1 22.67 -3.86 16.41
N SER A 2 22.56 -2.80 15.60
CA SER A 2 22.50 -1.43 16.14
C SER A 2 21.15 -1.17 16.84
N LYS A 3 21.09 -0.19 17.75
CA LYS A 3 19.87 0.21 18.46
C LYS A 3 18.72 0.56 17.49
N TYR A 4 19.06 1.18 16.35
CA TYR A 4 18.13 1.50 15.25
C TYR A 4 17.49 0.24 14.63
N THR A 5 18.28 -0.77 14.26
CA THR A 5 17.75 -1.98 13.62
C THR A 5 16.81 -2.74 14.56
N LYS A 6 17.10 -2.72 15.87
CA LYS A 6 16.24 -3.34 16.88
C LYS A 6 14.90 -2.61 17.00
N PHE A 7 14.92 -1.28 17.02
CA PHE A 7 13.70 -0.46 17.06
C PHE A 7 12.81 -0.68 15.82
N VAL A 8 13.38 -0.59 14.61
CA VAL A 8 12.63 -0.80 13.37
C VAL A 8 12.03 -2.19 13.32
N LYS A 9 12.79 -3.22 13.73
CA LYS A 9 12.28 -4.60 13.79
C LYS A 9 11.08 -4.72 14.73
N ILE A 10 11.15 -4.15 15.93
CA ILE A 10 10.03 -4.18 16.89
C ILE A 10 8.82 -3.46 16.31
N LEU A 11 9.01 -2.26 15.75
CA LEU A 11 7.93 -1.50 15.12
C LEU A 11 7.23 -2.31 14.03
N MET A 12 7.98 -2.97 13.15
CA MET A 12 7.41 -3.84 12.12
C MET A 12 6.57 -4.98 12.70
N TRP A 13 7.07 -5.65 13.74
CA TRP A 13 6.31 -6.72 14.41
C TRP A 13 5.03 -6.22 15.08
N VAL A 14 5.07 -5.04 15.68
CA VAL A 14 3.88 -4.42 16.29
C VAL A 14 2.83 -4.10 15.22
N LEU A 15 3.23 -3.43 14.13
CA LEU A 15 2.31 -3.09 13.04
C LEU A 15 1.66 -4.33 12.41
N LEU A 16 2.45 -5.39 12.22
CA LEU A 16 1.97 -6.67 11.69
C LEU A 16 1.05 -7.36 12.69
N GLY A 17 1.40 -7.38 13.98
CA GLY A 17 0.59 -7.95 15.04
C GLY A 17 -0.77 -7.26 15.20
N VAL A 18 -0.81 -5.93 15.14
CA VAL A 18 -2.07 -5.17 15.17
C VAL A 18 -2.92 -5.48 13.94
N GLY A 19 -2.32 -5.50 12.75
CA GLY A 19 -3.03 -5.86 11.52
C GLY A 19 -3.63 -7.27 11.57
N ALA A 20 -2.83 -8.26 11.99
CA ALA A 20 -3.31 -9.63 12.15
C ALA A 20 -4.43 -9.73 13.19
N GLY A 21 -4.30 -9.01 14.32
CA GLY A 21 -5.33 -8.96 15.36
C GLY A 21 -6.66 -8.40 14.84
N ILE A 22 -6.62 -7.32 14.05
CA ILE A 22 -7.82 -6.72 13.45
C ILE A 22 -8.49 -7.70 12.47
N VAL A 23 -7.70 -8.38 11.63
CA VAL A 23 -8.22 -9.37 10.67
C VAL A 23 -8.87 -10.55 11.39
N VAL A 24 -8.20 -11.10 12.41
CA VAL A 24 -8.74 -12.23 13.19
C VAL A 24 -10.00 -11.82 13.95
N TRP A 25 -10.01 -10.63 14.56
CA TRP A 25 -11.20 -10.10 15.23
C TRP A 25 -12.37 -9.89 14.26
N GLY A 26 -12.11 -9.27 13.10
CA GLY A 26 -13.12 -9.04 12.08
C GLY A 26 -13.71 -10.34 11.54
N ALA A 27 -12.87 -11.33 11.24
CA ALA A 27 -13.29 -12.61 10.69
C ALA A 27 -13.96 -13.54 11.72
N ALA A 28 -13.46 -13.58 12.96
CA ALA A 28 -13.89 -14.56 13.95
C ALA A 28 -14.98 -14.05 14.93
N ILE A 29 -15.10 -12.74 15.13
CA ILE A 29 -15.99 -12.17 16.16
C ILE A 29 -17.11 -11.32 15.54
N LYS A 30 -16.78 -10.38 14.66
CA LYS A 30 -17.79 -9.51 14.01
C LYS A 30 -18.48 -10.19 12.82
N GLY A 31 -17.76 -11.05 12.10
CA GLY A 31 -18.21 -11.58 10.82
C GLY A 31 -18.04 -10.54 9.70
N LEU A 32 -17.79 -11.03 8.48
CA LEU A 32 -17.81 -10.19 7.28
C LEU A 32 -19.26 -10.01 6.83
N PRO A 33 -19.67 -8.80 6.41
CA PRO A 33 -21.02 -8.57 5.91
C PRO A 33 -21.24 -9.45 4.67
N ALA A 34 -22.29 -10.26 4.68
CA ALA A 34 -22.67 -11.11 3.55
C ALA A 34 -23.65 -10.37 2.62
N THR A 35 -24.34 -9.37 3.16
CA THR A 35 -25.31 -8.55 2.45
C THR A 35 -25.08 -7.06 2.75
N PRO A 36 -25.57 -6.16 1.87
CA PRO A 36 -25.54 -4.70 2.06
C PRO A 36 -26.16 -4.21 3.37
N ALA A 37 -27.06 -4.99 3.97
CA ALA A 37 -27.82 -4.64 5.15
C ALA A 37 -27.11 -5.05 6.46
N ASP A 38 -26.02 -5.81 6.36
CA ASP A 38 -25.26 -6.29 7.52
C ASP A 38 -24.34 -5.18 8.06
N ASP A 39 -24.04 -5.25 9.36
CA ASP A 39 -23.13 -4.32 10.03
C ASP A 39 -21.71 -4.41 9.45
N GLY A 40 -21.29 -3.36 8.74
CA GLY A 40 -19.99 -3.24 8.06
C GLY A 40 -18.81 -2.92 8.97
N ALA A 41 -18.98 -2.86 10.30
CA ALA A 41 -17.96 -2.40 11.23
C ALA A 41 -16.58 -3.09 11.09
N ALA A 42 -16.54 -4.39 10.76
CA ALA A 42 -15.28 -5.10 10.53
C ALA A 42 -14.51 -4.55 9.32
N VAL A 43 -15.24 -4.25 8.25
CA VAL A 43 -14.68 -3.68 7.01
C VAL A 43 -14.19 -2.25 7.27
N GLU A 44 -14.98 -1.44 7.97
CA GLU A 44 -14.62 -0.06 8.32
C GLU A 44 -13.32 0.01 9.14
N VAL A 45 -13.19 -0.82 10.19
CA VAL A 45 -11.98 -0.84 11.03
C VAL A 45 -10.75 -1.27 10.23
N ILE A 46 -10.88 -2.24 9.33
CA ILE A 46 -9.80 -2.66 8.43
C ILE A 46 -9.40 -1.51 7.50
N LEU A 47 -10.36 -0.78 6.93
CA LEU A 47 -10.06 0.37 6.08
C LEU A 47 -9.36 1.49 6.87
N TYR A 48 -9.83 1.83 8.07
CA TYR A 48 -9.17 2.82 8.92
C TYR A 48 -7.73 2.44 9.26
N TRP A 49 -7.47 1.17 9.55
CA TRP A 49 -6.11 0.68 9.80
C TRP A 49 -5.24 0.74 8.55
N ALA A 50 -5.79 0.38 7.38
CA ALA A 50 -5.09 0.52 6.10
C ALA A 50 -4.71 1.99 5.83
N TYR A 51 -5.63 2.93 6.09
CA TYR A 51 -5.35 4.36 5.96
C TYR A 51 -4.26 4.84 6.92
N ALA A 52 -4.23 4.34 8.16
CA ALA A 52 -3.16 4.64 9.11
C ALA A 52 -1.78 4.14 8.63
N LEU A 53 -1.73 2.92 8.06
CA LEU A 53 -0.49 2.36 7.50
C LEU A 53 0.00 3.15 6.28
N VAL A 54 -0.91 3.56 5.39
CA VAL A 54 -0.58 4.39 4.23
C VAL A 54 -0.04 5.75 4.69
N ALA A 55 -0.70 6.39 5.66
CA ALA A 55 -0.24 7.68 6.21
C ALA A 55 1.17 7.55 6.82
N LEU A 56 1.43 6.48 7.58
CA LEU A 56 2.74 6.21 8.16
C LEU A 56 3.81 5.93 7.09
N ALA A 57 3.46 5.21 6.02
CA ALA A 57 4.35 4.96 4.89
C ALA A 57 4.73 6.26 4.17
N VAL A 58 3.74 7.11 3.85
CA VAL A 58 3.98 8.41 3.21
C VAL A 58 4.84 9.30 4.11
N ALA A 59 4.52 9.40 5.40
CA ALA A 59 5.32 10.17 6.35
C ALA A 59 6.77 9.67 6.40
N SER A 60 6.98 8.34 6.41
CA SER A 60 8.31 7.74 6.41
C SER A 60 9.08 8.04 5.12
N ILE A 61 8.44 7.95 3.95
CA ILE A 61 9.04 8.28 2.65
C ILE A 61 9.47 9.75 2.63
N VAL A 62 8.61 10.66 3.10
CA VAL A 62 8.92 12.09 3.13
C VAL A 62 10.08 12.37 4.08
N VAL A 63 10.02 11.90 5.33
CA VAL A 63 11.07 12.18 6.33
C VAL A 63 12.42 11.58 5.92
N LEU A 64 12.44 10.31 5.50
CA LEU A 64 13.68 9.65 5.08
C LEU A 64 14.18 10.18 3.72
N GLY A 65 13.28 10.48 2.80
CA GLY A 65 13.59 11.07 1.49
C GLY A 65 14.21 12.47 1.64
N LEU A 66 13.62 13.32 2.47
CA LEU A 66 14.18 14.65 2.78
C LEU A 66 15.51 14.55 3.52
N TYR A 67 15.63 13.64 4.50
CA TYR A 67 16.89 13.43 5.22
C TYR A 67 18.02 13.00 4.27
N THR A 68 17.76 12.02 3.41
CA THR A 68 18.78 11.49 2.48
C THR A 68 19.17 12.50 1.42
N THR A 69 18.25 13.35 0.99
CA THR A 69 18.51 14.38 -0.02
C THR A 69 19.18 15.63 0.56
N ALA A 70 18.83 16.02 1.79
CA ALA A 70 19.57 17.04 2.54
C ALA A 70 21.00 16.59 2.88
N ALA A 71 21.20 15.29 3.14
CA ALA A 71 22.52 14.70 3.38
C ALA A 71 23.37 14.60 2.10
N GLN A 72 22.74 14.38 0.94
CA GLN A 72 23.41 14.34 -0.36
C GLN A 72 23.47 15.73 -0.99
N LYS A 73 24.33 16.61 -0.46
CA LYS A 73 24.61 17.93 -1.05
C LYS A 73 25.08 17.77 -2.52
N GLY A 74 24.21 18.01 -3.50
CA GLY A 74 24.57 18.12 -4.93
C GLY A 74 23.53 17.59 -5.92
N ILE A 75 23.77 17.86 -7.23
CA ILE A 75 22.87 17.55 -8.36
C ILE A 75 22.48 16.06 -8.46
N LYS A 76 23.32 15.16 -7.95
CA LYS A 76 23.10 13.71 -7.95
C LYS A 76 21.95 13.29 -7.02
N GLY A 77 21.70 14.03 -5.92
CA GLY A 77 20.58 13.76 -5.02
C GLY A 77 19.24 14.13 -5.67
N ILE A 78 19.21 15.25 -6.38
CA ILE A 78 18.04 15.73 -7.14
C ILE A 78 17.70 14.76 -8.27
N LEU A 79 18.68 14.27 -9.03
CA LEU A 79 18.45 13.29 -10.10
C LEU A 79 17.87 11.96 -9.59
N LYS A 80 18.29 11.51 -8.40
CA LYS A 80 17.70 10.32 -7.76
C LYS A 80 16.25 10.53 -7.33
N LEU A 81 15.95 11.68 -6.72
CA LEU A 81 14.58 12.06 -6.39
C LEU A 81 13.71 12.09 -7.64
N LEU A 82 14.20 12.71 -8.72
CA LEU A 82 13.49 12.78 -9.99
C LEU A 82 13.20 11.38 -10.53
N GLY A 83 14.18 10.47 -10.49
CA GLY A 83 13.98 9.08 -10.90
C GLY A 83 12.91 8.34 -10.09
N VAL A 84 12.85 8.57 -8.77
CA VAL A 84 11.80 8.01 -7.90
C VAL A 84 10.43 8.57 -8.26
N VAL A 85 10.32 9.88 -8.47
CA VAL A 85 9.05 10.53 -8.86
C VAL A 85 8.58 10.03 -10.22
N VAL A 86 9.47 9.97 -11.22
CA VAL A 86 9.15 9.45 -12.55
C VAL A 86 8.71 7.99 -12.46
N GLY A 87 9.43 7.15 -11.70
CA GLY A 87 9.05 5.76 -11.46
C GLY A 87 7.65 5.64 -10.84
N ALA A 88 7.34 6.47 -9.85
CA ALA A 88 6.01 6.51 -9.25
C ALA A 88 4.93 6.92 -10.27
N CYS A 89 5.19 7.93 -11.10
CA CYS A 89 4.27 8.36 -12.16
C CYS A 89 4.01 7.25 -13.19
N VAL A 90 5.04 6.48 -13.56
CA VAL A 90 4.88 5.35 -14.49
C VAL A 90 4.00 4.26 -13.89
N VAL A 91 4.22 3.92 -12.61
CA VAL A 91 3.44 2.88 -11.93
C VAL A 91 1.98 3.31 -11.75
N VAL A 92 1.74 4.54 -11.28
CA VAL A 92 0.39 5.07 -11.10
C VAL A 92 -0.32 5.28 -12.44
N GLY A 93 0.38 5.83 -13.43
CA GLY A 93 -0.14 6.01 -14.78
C GLY A 93 -0.48 4.67 -15.44
N GLY A 94 0.36 3.65 -15.26
CA GLY A 94 0.08 2.29 -15.74
C GLY A 94 -1.17 1.69 -15.11
N ALA A 95 -1.34 1.82 -13.79
CA ALA A 95 -2.55 1.37 -13.10
C ALA A 95 -3.81 2.11 -13.57
N TYR A 96 -3.71 3.41 -13.82
CA TYR A 96 -4.81 4.23 -14.35
C TYR A 96 -5.21 3.85 -15.77
N LEU A 97 -4.22 3.64 -16.65
CA LEU A 97 -4.48 3.18 -18.03
C LEU A 97 -5.11 1.78 -18.04
N LEU A 98 -4.65 0.89 -17.17
CA LEU A 98 -5.24 -0.45 -17.01
C LEU A 98 -6.70 -0.36 -16.53
N ALA A 99 -6.98 0.51 -15.55
CA ALA A 99 -8.33 0.73 -15.04
C ALA A 99 -9.26 1.31 -16.11
N LYS A 100 -8.77 2.25 -16.92
CA LYS A 100 -9.51 2.82 -18.05
C LYS A 100 -9.82 1.77 -19.13
N PHE A 101 -8.91 0.84 -19.38
CA PHE A 101 -9.09 -0.21 -20.39
C PHE A 101 -10.03 -1.32 -19.93
N GLN A 102 -10.08 -1.62 -18.63
CA GLN A 102 -10.98 -2.65 -18.08
C GLN A 102 -12.46 -2.34 -18.35
N GLY A 103 -12.87 -1.08 -18.23
CA GLY A 103 -14.29 -0.72 -18.22
C GLY A 103 -15.04 -1.38 -17.05
N GLY A 104 -16.13 -0.79 -16.58
CA GLY A 104 -16.86 -1.42 -15.49
C GLY A 104 -18.16 -0.72 -15.16
N ASN A 105 -19.21 -1.51 -14.97
CA ASN A 105 -20.46 -1.07 -14.37
C ASN A 105 -20.55 -1.74 -13.00
N ILE A 106 -20.11 -1.03 -11.95
CA ILE A 106 -20.20 -1.52 -10.58
C ILE A 106 -21.55 -1.10 -10.03
N VAL A 107 -22.34 -2.04 -9.54
CA VAL A 107 -23.59 -1.72 -8.82
C VAL A 107 -23.27 -1.80 -7.33
N LEU A 108 -23.48 -0.71 -6.59
CA LEU A 108 -23.28 -0.71 -5.15
C LEU A 108 -24.29 -1.66 -4.50
N ALA A 109 -23.93 -2.06 -3.28
CA ALA A 109 -24.75 -2.86 -2.39
C ALA A 109 -26.20 -2.33 -2.23
N ASN A 110 -26.44 -1.01 -2.34
CA ASN A 110 -27.78 -0.42 -2.26
C ASN A 110 -28.54 -0.32 -3.61
N GLY A 111 -27.96 -0.80 -4.72
CA GLY A 111 -28.51 -0.67 -6.07
C GLY A 111 -28.14 0.61 -6.81
N ALA A 112 -27.46 1.57 -6.17
CA ALA A 112 -26.93 2.76 -6.84
C ALA A 112 -25.79 2.41 -7.79
N THR A 113 -25.83 3.02 -8.97
CA THR A 113 -24.70 3.02 -9.89
C THR A 113 -23.83 4.25 -9.58
N PRO A 114 -22.59 4.09 -9.12
CA PRO A 114 -21.66 5.18 -8.89
C PRO A 114 -21.24 5.81 -10.22
N SER A 115 -20.70 7.02 -10.18
CA SER A 115 -20.30 7.71 -11.41
C SER A 115 -19.13 7.00 -12.09
N ASP A 116 -18.98 7.16 -13.41
CA ASP A 116 -17.87 6.59 -14.18
C ASP A 116 -16.49 7.01 -13.61
N SER A 117 -16.41 8.22 -13.04
CA SER A 117 -15.20 8.71 -12.38
C SER A 117 -14.88 7.96 -11.09
N ASP A 118 -15.88 7.61 -10.29
CA ASP A 118 -15.68 6.86 -9.05
C ASP A 118 -15.17 5.44 -9.35
N ILE A 119 -15.78 4.78 -10.33
CA ILE A 119 -15.38 3.44 -10.79
C ILE A 119 -13.93 3.46 -11.28
N LEU A 120 -13.55 4.48 -12.04
CA LEU A 120 -12.20 4.62 -12.57
C LEU A 120 -11.16 4.78 -11.45
N ILE A 121 -11.43 5.62 -10.45
CA ILE A 121 -10.51 5.83 -9.32
C ILE A 121 -10.39 4.55 -8.49
N THR A 122 -11.52 3.90 -8.16
CA THR A 122 -11.50 2.64 -7.41
C THR A 122 -10.70 1.57 -8.13
N ASN A 123 -10.93 1.35 -9.43
CA ASN A 123 -10.18 0.37 -10.21
C ASN A 123 -8.70 0.73 -10.32
N THR A 124 -8.36 2.02 -10.43
CA THR A 124 -6.97 2.48 -10.45
C THR A 124 -6.26 2.13 -9.16
N VAL A 125 -6.88 2.43 -8.01
CA VAL A 125 -6.33 2.12 -6.70
C VAL A 125 -6.19 0.61 -6.52
N LEU A 126 -7.19 -0.18 -6.94
CA LEU A 126 -7.14 -1.65 -6.86
C LEU A 126 -5.98 -2.23 -7.69
N ASN A 127 -5.87 -1.80 -8.94
CA ASN A 127 -4.79 -2.22 -9.85
C ASN A 127 -3.41 -1.82 -9.29
N LEU A 128 -3.31 -0.62 -8.72
CA LEU A 128 -2.09 -0.14 -8.08
C LEU A 128 -1.73 -1.01 -6.87
N THR A 129 -2.69 -1.33 -6.00
CA THR A 129 -2.47 -2.20 -4.84
C THR A 129 -2.01 -3.59 -5.26
N TYR A 130 -2.66 -4.21 -6.25
CA TYR A 130 -2.26 -5.54 -6.74
C TYR A 130 -0.85 -5.55 -7.33
N LEU A 131 -0.52 -4.53 -8.13
CA LEU A 131 0.79 -4.39 -8.72
C LEU A 131 1.88 -4.21 -7.65
N LEU A 132 1.64 -3.31 -6.68
CA LEU A 132 2.59 -3.06 -5.58
C LEU A 132 2.77 -4.30 -4.69
N CYS A 133 1.69 -5.03 -4.39
CA CYS A 133 1.78 -6.31 -3.67
C CYS A 133 2.64 -7.33 -4.43
N GLY A 134 2.42 -7.47 -5.75
CA GLY A 134 3.23 -8.35 -6.59
C GLY A 134 4.71 -7.96 -6.59
N LEU A 135 5.02 -6.67 -6.80
CA LEU A 135 6.38 -6.15 -6.75
C LEU A 135 7.04 -6.34 -5.39
N ALA A 136 6.29 -6.19 -4.29
CA ALA A 136 6.80 -6.40 -2.95
C ALA A 136 7.24 -7.86 -2.74
N VAL A 137 6.41 -8.83 -3.14
CA VAL A 137 6.74 -10.26 -3.06
C VAL A 137 7.99 -10.57 -3.90
N VAL A 138 8.05 -10.11 -5.15
CA VAL A 138 9.21 -10.31 -6.03
C VAL A 138 10.48 -9.70 -5.42
N SER A 139 10.37 -8.50 -4.85
CA SER A 139 11.51 -7.82 -4.23
C SER A 139 12.06 -8.59 -3.02
N ILE A 140 11.17 -9.14 -2.18
CA ILE A 140 11.55 -9.96 -1.02
C ILE A 140 12.27 -11.23 -1.48
N LEU A 141 11.71 -11.94 -2.46
CA LEU A 141 12.30 -13.17 -3.00
C LEU A 141 13.66 -12.90 -3.64
N PHE A 142 13.75 -11.87 -4.48
CA PHE A 142 15.01 -11.48 -5.11
C PHE A 142 16.08 -11.13 -4.08
N SER A 143 15.72 -10.36 -3.05
CA SER A 143 16.64 -10.02 -1.95
C SER A 143 17.14 -11.26 -1.21
N ALA A 144 16.27 -12.24 -0.95
CA ALA A 144 16.64 -13.49 -0.29
C ALA A 144 17.60 -14.34 -1.15
N ILE A 145 17.35 -14.45 -2.46
CA ILE A 145 18.19 -15.20 -3.40
C ILE A 145 19.56 -14.53 -3.51
N TYR A 146 19.58 -13.23 -3.80
CA TYR A 146 20.82 -12.48 -3.99
C TYR A 146 21.73 -12.53 -2.75
N THR A 147 21.14 -12.45 -1.55
CA THR A 147 21.89 -12.57 -0.28
C THR A 147 22.47 -13.98 -0.10
N SER A 148 21.76 -15.01 -0.55
CA SER A 148 22.22 -16.41 -0.45
C SER A 148 23.34 -16.73 -1.44
N VAL A 149 23.35 -16.11 -2.62
CA VAL A 149 24.38 -16.33 -3.65
C VAL A 149 25.68 -15.59 -3.35
N ARG A 150 25.61 -14.45 -2.63
CA ARG A 150 26.79 -13.65 -2.26
C ARG A 150 27.34 -13.93 -0.86
N LYS A 151 26.78 -14.91 -0.16
CA LYS A 151 27.40 -15.52 1.02
C LYS A 151 28.38 -16.59 0.58
#